data_AF-A0A7C5FEL6-F1
#
_entry.id   AF-A0A7C5FEL6-F1
#
_cell.length_a   1.000
_cell.length_b   1.000
_cell.length_c   1.000
_cell.angle_alpha   90.00
_cell.angle_beta   90.00
_cell.angle_gamma   90.00
#
_symmetry.space_group_name_H-M   'P 1'
#
loop_
_entity.id
_entity.type
_entity.pdbx_description
1 polymer ?
#
loop_
_entity_poly.entity_id
_entity_poly.type
_entity_poly.pdbx_seq_one_letter_code
_entity_poly.pdbx_strand_id
1 'polypeptide(L)'
;MLNKLIIASLVTGLISGAFITIYELLITFTTYFIFMGDPVKTIPTLPVWYIYLLPTVMIFFVNKIITKDPGVREYGVNEIAESITQNRMTITLKTLFLKILASVLSLSSGFLIGTEGPSAGIGAMIAYHIHRLFQLPTMLIKVIISIGASSGIAAIFVSPVTGMAFAVENIAYQFVKQYIGYLIIASMVAFAVSINFLEPIIFHHSNGRVFNNTYLIANLFFIPFITAFIFFYLFLKKRLLHFIDLEIFKNFSRWRNHIFAFIGGSVIGTILLIKPEAAFSGKLIVMTLINEEHHLSIFFIFSIILLRIIGTTISIYANAVGGLFLPLMSIGALIGYAFAELFTHAYIPVEPYYFAAIGAAVFMGVLMKLPLTAVVLAMETTFDYNVVVATGISVVLVSYFSSLYFDIRKKYITRADK
;
A
#
# COMPACT_ATOMS: atom_id res chain seq x y z
N MET A 1 -19.14 24.38 -19.45
CA MET A 1 -18.00 23.48 -19.16
C MET A 1 -18.00 23.01 -17.71
N LEU A 2 -18.04 23.94 -16.74
CA LEU A 2 -18.01 23.62 -15.30
C LEU A 2 -19.12 22.66 -14.85
N ASN A 3 -20.38 22.91 -15.23
CA ASN A 3 -21.50 22.03 -14.86
C ASN A 3 -21.30 20.58 -15.36
N LYS A 4 -20.82 20.42 -16.61
CA LYS A 4 -20.51 19.09 -17.16
C LYS A 4 -19.40 18.40 -16.38
N LEU A 5 -18.38 19.15 -15.95
CA LEU A 5 -17.28 18.62 -15.15
C LEU A 5 -17.75 18.20 -13.75
N ILE A 6 -18.59 19.00 -13.09
CA ILE A 6 -19.18 18.64 -11.79
C ILE A 6 -20.01 17.37 -11.91
N ILE A 7 -20.92 17.30 -12.89
CA ILE A 7 -21.75 16.11 -13.12
C ILE A 7 -20.86 14.90 -13.44
N ALA A 8 -19.84 15.06 -14.29
CA ALA A 8 -18.89 13.99 -14.59
C ALA A 8 -18.16 13.50 -13.34
N SER A 9 -17.71 14.39 -12.46
CA SER A 9 -17.06 14.03 -11.18
C SER A 9 -18.01 13.29 -10.24
N LEU A 10 -19.26 13.74 -10.10
CA LEU A 10 -20.28 13.08 -9.28
C LEU A 10 -20.57 11.66 -9.78
N VAL A 11 -20.82 11.52 -11.08
CA VAL A 11 -21.09 10.23 -11.72
C VAL A 11 -19.87 9.32 -11.62
N THR A 12 -18.66 9.87 -11.77
CA THR A 12 -17.41 9.11 -11.60
C THR A 12 -17.31 8.58 -10.17
N GLY A 13 -17.51 9.43 -9.15
CA GLY A 13 -17.44 9.02 -7.76
C GLY A 13 -18.44 7.91 -7.42
N LEU A 14 -19.70 8.06 -7.84
CA LEU A 14 -20.76 7.08 -7.61
C LEU A 14 -20.44 5.71 -8.24
N ILE A 15 -20.06 5.70 -9.52
CA ILE A 15 -19.79 4.45 -10.25
C ILE A 15 -18.48 3.82 -9.75
N SER A 16 -17.41 4.60 -9.56
CA SER A 16 -16.14 4.10 -9.02
C SER A 16 -16.33 3.49 -7.64
N GLY A 17 -17.07 4.16 -6.75
CA GLY A 17 -17.39 3.65 -5.42
C GLY A 17 -18.08 2.29 -5.49
N ALA A 18 -19.15 2.17 -6.28
CA ALA A 18 -19.88 0.92 -6.45
C ALA A 18 -19.00 -0.21 -7.00
N PHE A 19 -18.23 0.03 -8.06
CA PHE A 19 -17.37 -0.99 -8.67
C PHE A 19 -16.24 -1.44 -7.75
N ILE A 20 -15.67 -0.53 -6.95
CA ILE A 20 -14.58 -0.86 -6.03
C ILE A 20 -15.11 -1.61 -4.81
N THR A 21 -16.30 -1.27 -4.31
CA THR A 21 -16.98 -2.07 -3.30
C THR A 21 -17.27 -3.48 -3.83
N ILE A 22 -17.78 -3.62 -5.06
CA ILE A 22 -17.99 -4.94 -5.68
C ILE A 22 -16.68 -5.71 -5.80
N TYR A 23 -15.59 -5.05 -6.20
CA TYR A 23 -14.27 -5.65 -6.30
C TYR A 23 -13.74 -6.17 -4.94
N GLU A 24 -13.84 -5.37 -3.88
CA GLU A 24 -13.42 -5.77 -2.52
C GLU A 24 -14.31 -6.89 -1.97
N LEU A 25 -15.63 -6.83 -2.20
CA LEU A 25 -16.56 -7.89 -1.83
C LEU A 25 -16.27 -9.19 -2.59
N LEU A 26 -15.89 -9.10 -3.87
CA LEU A 26 -15.53 -10.27 -4.66
C LEU A 26 -14.24 -10.91 -4.14
N ILE A 27 -13.23 -10.12 -3.76
CA ILE A 27 -12.02 -10.64 -3.09
C ILE A 27 -12.43 -11.35 -1.80
N THR A 28 -13.19 -10.68 -0.94
CA THR A 28 -13.62 -11.23 0.36
C THR A 28 -14.41 -12.52 0.18
N PHE A 29 -15.41 -12.53 -0.69
CA PHE A 29 -16.22 -13.70 -1.01
C PHE A 29 -15.35 -14.85 -1.53
N THR A 30 -14.43 -14.57 -2.46
CA THR A 30 -13.56 -15.60 -3.03
C THR A 30 -12.61 -16.17 -1.97
N THR A 31 -12.05 -15.33 -1.09
CA THR A 31 -11.23 -15.77 0.04
C THR A 31 -12.02 -16.69 0.98
N TYR A 32 -13.22 -16.28 1.39
CA TYR A 32 -14.07 -17.07 2.28
C TYR A 32 -14.50 -18.39 1.65
N PHE A 33 -14.85 -18.36 0.36
CA PHE A 33 -15.24 -19.55 -0.38
C PHE A 33 -14.09 -20.56 -0.48
N ILE A 34 -12.91 -20.08 -0.87
CA ILE A 34 -11.74 -20.93 -1.09
C ILE A 34 -11.19 -21.48 0.24
N PHE A 35 -11.18 -20.69 1.32
CA PHE A 35 -10.72 -21.17 2.64
C PHE A 35 -11.85 -21.72 3.53
N MET A 36 -13.05 -21.95 2.98
CA MET A 36 -14.21 -22.52 3.68
C MET A 36 -14.62 -21.75 4.95
N GLY A 37 -14.42 -20.43 4.97
CA GLY A 37 -14.73 -19.56 6.10
C GLY A 37 -13.67 -18.48 6.31
N ASP A 38 -13.60 -17.98 7.55
CA ASP A 38 -12.57 -17.01 7.95
C ASP A 38 -11.19 -17.66 7.87
N PRO A 39 -10.30 -17.22 6.95
CA PRO A 39 -9.02 -17.87 6.68
C PRO A 39 -8.14 -17.97 7.93
N VAL A 40 -8.21 -17.00 8.85
CA VAL A 40 -7.40 -17.03 10.09
C VAL A 40 -7.81 -18.22 10.97
N LYS A 41 -9.10 -18.57 10.97
CA LYS A 41 -9.64 -19.65 11.80
C LYS A 41 -9.66 -21.00 11.09
N THR A 42 -9.91 -21.01 9.78
CA THR A 42 -10.10 -22.26 9.03
C THR A 42 -8.80 -22.86 8.52
N ILE A 43 -7.80 -22.05 8.13
CA ILE A 43 -6.53 -22.56 7.60
C ILE A 43 -5.86 -23.61 8.52
N PRO A 44 -5.77 -23.42 9.85
CA PRO A 44 -5.20 -24.44 10.74
C PRO A 44 -5.91 -25.80 10.71
N THR A 45 -7.17 -25.85 10.26
CA THR A 45 -7.98 -27.07 10.18
C THR A 45 -7.98 -27.73 8.79
N LEU A 46 -7.52 -27.01 7.76
CA LEU A 46 -7.51 -27.51 6.40
C LEU A 46 -6.35 -28.48 6.16
N PRO A 47 -6.50 -29.46 5.25
CA PRO A 47 -5.40 -30.35 4.90
C PRO A 47 -4.19 -29.58 4.33
N VAL A 48 -2.99 -29.93 4.79
CA VAL A 48 -1.73 -29.29 4.37
C VAL A 48 -1.57 -29.24 2.84
N TRP A 49 -1.91 -30.33 2.14
CA TRP A 49 -1.83 -30.39 0.67
C TRP A 49 -2.72 -29.32 0.01
N TYR A 50 -3.87 -28.99 0.60
CA TYR A 50 -4.80 -28.01 0.07
C TYR A 50 -4.22 -26.60 0.17
N ILE A 51 -3.60 -26.28 1.32
CA ILE A 51 -2.98 -24.98 1.61
C ILE A 51 -1.80 -24.69 0.68
N TYR A 52 -1.09 -25.71 0.21
CA TYR A 52 -0.06 -25.58 -0.83
C TYR A 52 -0.62 -25.54 -2.25
N LEU A 53 -1.60 -26.40 -2.56
CA LEU A 53 -2.17 -26.53 -3.90
C LEU A 53 -2.89 -25.26 -4.33
N LEU A 54 -3.69 -24.68 -3.44
CA LEU A 54 -4.55 -23.53 -3.68
C LEU A 54 -3.80 -22.29 -4.21
N PRO A 55 -2.81 -21.71 -3.51
CA PRO A 55 -2.07 -20.56 -4.01
C PRO A 55 -1.29 -20.90 -5.29
N THR A 56 -0.79 -22.13 -5.42
CA THR A 56 -0.09 -22.60 -6.63
C THR A 56 -1.00 -22.61 -7.85
N VAL A 57 -2.22 -23.11 -7.72
CA VAL A 57 -3.20 -23.17 -8.81
C VAL A 57 -3.66 -21.76 -9.19
N MET A 58 -3.95 -20.91 -8.20
CA MET A 58 -4.43 -19.55 -8.45
C MET A 58 -3.39 -18.70 -9.18
N ILE A 59 -2.12 -18.76 -8.75
CA ILE A 59 -1.06 -18.01 -9.42
C ILE A 59 -0.74 -18.57 -10.82
N PHE A 60 -0.95 -19.88 -11.05
CA PHE A 60 -0.85 -20.45 -12.39
C PHE A 60 -1.91 -19.86 -13.33
N PHE A 61 -3.16 -19.73 -12.86
CA PHE A 61 -4.22 -19.06 -13.64
C PHE A 61 -3.90 -17.59 -13.90
N VAL A 62 -3.39 -16.86 -12.90
CA VAL A 62 -2.92 -15.47 -13.06
C VAL A 62 -1.84 -15.38 -14.14
N ASN A 63 -0.84 -16.26 -14.10
CA ASN A 63 0.21 -16.31 -15.13
C ASN A 63 -0.36 -16.60 -16.52
N LYS A 64 -1.37 -17.47 -16.64
CA LYS A 64 -2.07 -17.74 -17.90
C LYS A 64 -2.83 -16.51 -18.41
N ILE A 65 -3.44 -15.72 -17.52
CA ILE A 65 -4.06 -14.43 -17.88
C ILE A 65 -2.99 -13.47 -18.43
N ILE A 66 -1.86 -13.34 -17.74
CA ILE A 66 -0.75 -12.48 -18.15
C ILE A 66 -0.14 -12.91 -19.49
N THR A 67 -0.06 -14.22 -19.77
CA THR A 67 0.43 -14.69 -21.08
C THR A 67 -0.48 -14.28 -22.24
N LYS A 68 -1.78 -14.09 -21.99
CA LYS A 68 -2.75 -13.64 -22.99
C LYS A 68 -2.75 -12.11 -23.15
N ASP A 69 -2.51 -11.39 -22.06
CA ASP A 69 -2.43 -9.93 -22.05
C ASP A 69 -1.31 -9.48 -21.09
N PRO A 70 -0.10 -9.19 -21.61
CA PRO A 70 1.03 -8.78 -20.80
C PRO A 70 0.80 -7.50 -19.98
N GLY A 71 -0.11 -6.62 -20.41
CA GLY A 71 -0.46 -5.39 -19.69
C GLY A 71 -1.11 -5.65 -18.33
N VAL A 72 -1.59 -6.87 -18.08
CA VAL A 72 -2.16 -7.26 -16.78
C VAL A 72 -1.12 -7.23 -15.66
N ARG A 73 0.16 -7.46 -15.96
CA ARG A 73 1.22 -7.59 -14.96
C ARG A 73 1.59 -6.27 -14.27
N GLU A 74 1.39 -5.14 -14.95
CA GLU A 74 1.87 -3.86 -14.43
C GLU A 74 1.09 -3.40 -13.19
N TYR A 75 1.81 -2.79 -12.26
CA TYR A 75 1.29 -2.26 -11.00
C TYR A 75 0.52 -0.96 -11.28
N GLY A 76 -0.81 -1.03 -11.17
CA GLY A 76 -1.76 -0.07 -11.78
C GLY A 76 -1.50 1.42 -11.55
N VAL A 77 -0.92 1.80 -10.42
CA VAL A 77 -0.63 3.22 -10.11
C VAL A 77 0.35 3.85 -11.11
N ASN A 78 1.35 3.09 -11.58
CA ASN A 78 2.34 3.60 -12.53
C ASN A 78 1.75 3.80 -13.94
N GLU A 79 0.87 2.89 -14.38
CA GLU A 79 0.17 3.00 -15.66
C GLU A 79 -0.77 4.21 -15.69
N ILE A 80 -1.39 4.53 -14.55
CA ILE A 80 -2.21 5.73 -14.43
C ILE A 80 -1.34 6.98 -14.51
N ALA A 81 -0.18 7.01 -13.85
CA ALA A 81 0.77 8.11 -14.00
C ALA A 81 1.24 8.26 -15.46
N GLU A 82 1.51 7.15 -16.16
CA GLU A 82 1.86 7.18 -17.58
C GLU A 82 0.72 7.70 -18.46
N SER A 83 -0.52 7.28 -18.19
CA SER A 83 -1.71 7.78 -18.89
C SER A 83 -1.86 9.29 -18.76
N ILE A 84 -1.55 9.84 -17.58
CA ILE A 84 -1.58 11.28 -17.34
C ILE A 84 -0.43 11.99 -18.05
N THR A 85 0.78 11.43 -18.02
CA THR A 85 1.91 11.99 -18.79
C THR A 85 1.59 12.04 -20.28
N GLN A 86 1.06 10.96 -20.84
CA GLN A 86 0.72 10.84 -22.27
C GLN A 86 -0.58 11.53 -22.67
N ASN A 87 -1.34 12.10 -21.72
CA ASN A 87 -2.64 12.72 -21.96
C ASN A 87 -3.66 11.79 -22.67
N ARG A 88 -3.62 10.49 -22.35
CA ARG A 88 -4.52 9.47 -22.92
C ARG A 88 -4.59 8.27 -22.00
N MET A 89 -5.68 7.51 -22.04
CA MET A 89 -5.74 6.22 -21.33
C MET A 89 -4.84 5.21 -22.05
N THR A 90 -3.83 4.68 -21.37
CA THR A 90 -2.91 3.67 -21.94
C THR A 90 -3.44 2.24 -21.78
N ILE A 91 -4.26 2.01 -20.74
CA ILE A 91 -4.85 0.70 -20.44
C ILE A 91 -6.15 0.54 -21.24
N THR A 92 -6.42 -0.66 -21.74
CA THR A 92 -7.71 -0.98 -22.38
C THR A 92 -8.71 -1.53 -21.35
N LEU A 93 -10.02 -1.43 -21.63
CA LEU A 93 -11.05 -1.98 -20.74
C LEU A 93 -10.90 -3.50 -20.56
N LYS A 94 -10.50 -4.21 -21.63
CA LYS A 94 -10.21 -5.66 -21.59
C LYS A 94 -9.05 -5.97 -20.65
N THR A 95 -7.94 -5.24 -20.77
CA THR A 95 -6.76 -5.41 -19.92
C THR A 95 -7.10 -5.13 -18.47
N LEU A 96 -7.87 -4.08 -18.18
CA LEU A 96 -8.33 -3.78 -16.83
C LEU A 96 -9.21 -4.89 -16.26
N PHE A 97 -10.18 -5.40 -17.03
CA PHE A 97 -11.03 -6.50 -16.55
C PHE A 97 -10.21 -7.76 -16.21
N LEU A 98 -9.27 -8.14 -17.08
CA LEU A 98 -8.36 -9.24 -16.81
C LEU A 98 -7.46 -8.98 -15.60
N LYS A 99 -7.07 -7.73 -15.38
CA LYS A 99 -6.30 -7.28 -14.21
C LYS A 99 -7.09 -7.40 -12.91
N ILE A 100 -8.36 -7.02 -12.92
CA ILE A 100 -9.27 -7.21 -11.77
C ILE A 100 -9.36 -8.70 -11.44
N LEU A 101 -9.64 -9.56 -12.44
CA LEU A 101 -9.73 -11.01 -12.24
C LEU A 101 -8.42 -11.59 -11.69
N ALA A 102 -7.28 -11.22 -12.28
CA ALA A 102 -5.98 -11.67 -11.81
C ALA A 102 -5.68 -11.20 -10.39
N SER A 103 -6.12 -9.99 -10.03
CA SER A 103 -5.94 -9.45 -8.68
C SER A 103 -6.83 -10.14 -7.65
N VAL A 104 -8.09 -10.43 -7.98
CA VAL A 104 -8.98 -11.25 -7.14
C VAL A 104 -8.33 -12.60 -6.84
N LEU A 105 -7.86 -13.32 -7.87
CA LEU A 105 -7.23 -14.63 -7.69
C LEU A 105 -5.94 -14.56 -6.86
N SER A 106 -5.14 -13.51 -7.07
CA SER A 106 -3.89 -13.30 -6.32
C SER A 106 -4.17 -13.00 -4.84
N LEU A 107 -5.05 -12.03 -4.55
CA LEU A 107 -5.38 -11.59 -3.19
C LEU A 107 -6.11 -12.69 -2.41
N SER A 108 -7.10 -13.32 -3.02
CA SER A 108 -7.93 -14.33 -2.34
C SER A 108 -7.19 -15.62 -2.00
N SER A 109 -6.08 -15.90 -2.69
CA SER A 109 -5.25 -17.07 -2.42
C SER A 109 -4.11 -16.82 -1.42
N GLY A 110 -4.03 -15.62 -0.84
CA GLY A 110 -3.08 -15.30 0.21
C GLY A 110 -1.81 -14.59 -0.24
N PHE A 111 -1.64 -14.25 -1.53
CA PHE A 111 -0.47 -13.48 -1.97
C PHE A 111 -0.46 -12.08 -1.33
N LEU A 112 0.74 -11.59 -1.02
CA LEU A 112 0.97 -10.37 -0.27
C LEU A 112 1.07 -9.17 -1.21
N ILE A 113 -0.08 -8.78 -1.72
CA ILE A 113 -0.30 -7.63 -2.62
C ILE A 113 -1.50 -6.82 -2.10
N GLY A 114 -1.64 -5.59 -2.56
CA GLY A 114 -2.74 -4.68 -2.19
C GLY A 114 -3.75 -4.48 -3.32
N THR A 115 -4.83 -3.77 -3.01
CA THR A 115 -5.96 -3.52 -3.93
C THR A 115 -5.87 -2.17 -4.67
N GLU A 116 -4.89 -1.33 -4.32
CA GLU A 116 -4.85 0.09 -4.68
C GLU A 116 -4.56 0.33 -6.16
N GLY A 117 -3.67 -0.48 -6.75
CA GLY A 117 -3.35 -0.42 -8.18
C GLY A 117 -4.60 -0.68 -9.04
N PRO A 118 -5.26 -1.84 -8.88
CA PRO A 118 -6.53 -2.12 -9.51
C PRO A 118 -7.61 -1.07 -9.22
N SER A 119 -7.78 -0.63 -7.97
CA SER A 119 -8.80 0.36 -7.60
C SER A 119 -8.58 1.72 -8.27
N ALA A 120 -7.34 2.23 -8.31
CA ALA A 120 -7.00 3.44 -9.06
C ALA A 120 -7.26 3.26 -10.57
N GLY A 121 -6.95 2.08 -11.11
CA GLY A 121 -7.22 1.72 -12.50
C GLY A 121 -8.71 1.69 -12.86
N ILE A 122 -9.53 1.08 -11.99
CA ILE A 122 -11.00 1.05 -12.09
C ILE A 122 -11.53 2.47 -12.15
N GLY A 123 -11.17 3.30 -11.17
CA GLY A 123 -11.65 4.68 -11.10
C GLY A 123 -11.23 5.51 -12.31
N ALA A 124 -9.96 5.43 -12.71
CA ALA A 124 -9.44 6.12 -13.90
C ALA A 124 -10.17 5.71 -15.19
N MET A 125 -10.45 4.42 -15.36
CA MET A 125 -11.14 3.91 -16.55
C MET A 125 -12.59 4.36 -16.62
N ILE A 126 -13.29 4.33 -15.48
CA ILE A 126 -14.67 4.83 -15.37
C ILE A 126 -14.71 6.30 -15.73
N ALA A 127 -13.82 7.09 -15.13
CA ALA A 127 -13.72 8.52 -15.39
C ALA A 127 -13.43 8.81 -16.87
N TYR A 128 -12.49 8.07 -17.49
CA TYR A 128 -12.17 8.20 -18.90
C TYR A 128 -13.36 7.93 -19.82
N HIS A 129 -14.19 6.92 -19.52
CA HIS A 129 -15.41 6.66 -20.29
C HIS A 129 -16.47 7.75 -20.09
N ILE A 130 -16.58 8.29 -18.88
CA ILE A 130 -17.46 9.44 -18.60
C ILE A 130 -16.99 10.68 -19.37
N HIS A 131 -15.69 10.93 -19.47
CA HIS A 131 -15.13 12.00 -20.31
C HIS A 131 -15.58 11.88 -21.76
N ARG A 132 -15.54 10.66 -22.32
CA ARG A 132 -16.02 10.40 -23.68
C ARG A 132 -17.54 10.59 -23.81
N LEU A 133 -18.31 10.11 -22.84
CA LEU A 133 -19.78 10.22 -22.83
C LEU A 133 -20.25 11.68 -22.78
N PHE A 134 -19.62 12.50 -21.94
CA PHE A 134 -19.94 13.93 -21.79
C PHE A 134 -19.26 14.82 -22.84
N GLN A 135 -18.46 14.22 -23.74
CA GLN A 135 -17.68 14.90 -24.78
C GLN A 135 -16.85 16.06 -24.22
N LEU A 136 -16.15 15.80 -23.11
CA LEU A 136 -15.32 16.82 -22.47
C LEU A 136 -14.07 17.11 -23.33
N PRO A 137 -13.52 18.33 -23.27
CA PRO A 137 -12.30 18.69 -23.99
C PRO A 137 -11.12 17.75 -23.70
N THR A 138 -10.28 17.49 -24.70
CA THR A 138 -9.09 16.62 -24.58
C THR A 138 -8.06 17.14 -23.58
N MET A 139 -8.00 18.45 -23.38
CA MET A 139 -7.16 19.08 -22.35
C MET A 139 -7.53 18.65 -20.91
N LEU A 140 -8.76 18.14 -20.69
CA LEU A 140 -9.22 17.67 -19.39
C LEU A 140 -8.97 16.18 -19.14
N ILE A 141 -8.38 15.44 -20.08
CA ILE A 141 -8.14 13.99 -19.92
C ILE A 141 -7.30 13.72 -18.67
N LYS A 142 -6.22 14.48 -18.46
CA LYS A 142 -5.39 14.36 -17.24
C LYS A 142 -6.23 14.58 -15.97
N VAL A 143 -7.03 15.63 -15.97
CA VAL A 143 -7.88 15.99 -14.82
C VAL A 143 -8.89 14.88 -14.53
N ILE A 144 -9.56 14.36 -15.56
CA ILE A 144 -10.54 13.29 -15.41
C ILE A 144 -9.91 11.98 -14.93
N ILE A 145 -8.77 11.58 -15.51
CA ILE A 145 -8.04 10.38 -15.06
C ILE A 145 -7.63 10.53 -13.59
N SER A 146 -7.17 11.72 -13.18
CA SER A 146 -6.87 12.04 -11.78
C SER A 146 -8.10 11.98 -10.88
N ILE A 147 -9.25 12.51 -11.31
CA ILE A 147 -10.53 12.42 -10.58
C ILE A 147 -10.92 10.95 -10.37
N GLY A 148 -10.81 10.15 -11.43
CA GLY A 148 -11.08 8.71 -11.37
C GLY A 148 -10.17 7.99 -10.40
N ALA A 149 -8.86 8.14 -10.53
CA ALA A 149 -7.91 7.51 -9.63
C ALA A 149 -8.07 7.98 -8.18
N SER A 150 -8.35 9.27 -7.96
CA SER A 150 -8.68 9.83 -6.65
C SER A 150 -9.89 9.14 -6.03
N SER A 151 -10.99 9.06 -6.80
CA SER A 151 -12.21 8.37 -6.36
C SER A 151 -11.96 6.90 -6.03
N GLY A 152 -11.05 6.25 -6.76
CA GLY A 152 -10.74 4.86 -6.54
C GLY A 152 -9.93 4.58 -5.29
N ILE A 153 -8.94 5.43 -5.00
CA ILE A 153 -8.17 5.38 -3.76
C ILE A 153 -9.05 5.77 -2.56
N ALA A 154 -9.90 6.79 -2.72
CA ALA A 154 -10.87 7.17 -1.69
C ALA A 154 -11.81 6.01 -1.32
N ALA A 155 -12.33 5.29 -2.31
CA ALA A 155 -13.27 4.18 -2.09
C ALA A 155 -12.61 2.99 -1.38
N ILE A 156 -11.39 2.59 -1.78
CA ILE A 156 -10.76 1.38 -1.22
C ILE A 156 -10.27 1.56 0.22
N PHE A 157 -9.83 2.78 0.56
CA PHE A 157 -9.40 3.12 1.92
C PHE A 157 -10.50 3.72 2.78
N VAL A 158 -11.67 4.04 2.20
CA VAL A 158 -12.73 4.81 2.87
C VAL A 158 -12.16 6.13 3.43
N SER A 159 -11.33 6.79 2.61
CA SER A 159 -10.42 7.86 3.03
C SER A 159 -10.38 8.96 1.94
N PRO A 160 -11.36 9.87 1.92
CA PRO A 160 -11.55 10.83 0.83
C PRO A 160 -10.39 11.81 0.66
N VAL A 161 -9.87 12.38 1.75
CA VAL A 161 -8.76 13.34 1.68
C VAL A 161 -7.48 12.61 1.24
N THR A 162 -7.25 11.37 1.66
CA THR A 162 -6.14 10.54 1.18
C THR A 162 -6.23 10.30 -0.32
N GLY A 163 -7.42 9.99 -0.84
CA GLY A 163 -7.65 9.86 -2.28
C GLY A 163 -7.31 11.14 -3.05
N MET A 164 -7.63 12.31 -2.51
CA MET A 164 -7.26 13.60 -3.10
C MET A 164 -5.75 13.85 -3.04
N ALA A 165 -5.13 13.65 -1.88
CA ALA A 165 -3.70 13.82 -1.67
C ALA A 165 -2.88 12.91 -2.61
N PHE A 166 -3.27 11.65 -2.72
CA PHE A 166 -2.67 10.69 -3.65
C PHE A 166 -2.76 11.15 -5.10
N ALA A 167 -3.93 11.63 -5.52
CA ALA A 167 -4.13 12.12 -6.87
C ALA A 167 -3.29 13.36 -7.17
N VAL A 168 -3.18 14.30 -6.23
CA VAL A 168 -2.35 15.50 -6.38
C VAL A 168 -0.87 15.13 -6.45
N GLU A 169 -0.40 14.34 -5.49
CA GLU A 169 1.02 14.05 -5.28
C GLU A 169 1.59 13.06 -6.29
N ASN A 170 0.86 11.99 -6.61
CA ASN A 170 1.39 10.91 -7.43
C ASN A 170 1.05 11.03 -8.92
N ILE A 171 -0.05 11.73 -9.21
CA ILE A 171 -0.81 11.58 -10.45
C ILE A 171 -0.86 12.94 -11.18
N ALA A 172 -1.25 14.02 -10.51
CA ALA A 172 -1.59 15.28 -11.15
C ALA A 172 -0.43 16.28 -11.24
N TYR A 173 0.50 16.34 -10.26
CA TYR A 173 1.51 17.41 -10.23
C TYR A 173 2.93 16.91 -9.92
N GLN A 174 3.76 16.85 -10.97
CA GLN A 174 5.19 16.56 -10.85
C GLN A 174 5.93 17.58 -9.99
N PHE A 175 5.51 18.86 -10.02
CA PHE A 175 6.04 19.90 -9.14
C PHE A 175 5.76 19.59 -7.67
N VAL A 176 4.52 19.24 -7.32
CA VAL A 176 4.16 18.91 -5.94
C VAL A 176 5.02 17.75 -5.44
N LYS A 177 5.14 16.67 -6.22
CA LYS A 177 5.95 15.51 -5.85
C LYS A 177 7.41 15.83 -5.48
N GLN A 178 8.00 16.86 -6.10
CA GLN A 178 9.39 17.24 -5.85
C GLN A 178 9.57 18.12 -4.61
N TYR A 179 8.61 19.00 -4.31
CA TYR A 179 8.76 20.03 -3.28
C TYR A 179 7.94 19.80 -2.02
N ILE A 180 6.99 18.85 -2.03
CA ILE A 180 6.04 18.64 -0.93
C ILE A 180 6.71 18.29 0.40
N GLY A 181 7.83 17.56 0.39
CA GLY A 181 8.58 17.25 1.61
C GLY A 181 9.08 18.52 2.33
N TYR A 182 9.55 19.52 1.57
CA TYR A 182 10.00 20.80 2.14
C TYR A 182 8.83 21.61 2.70
N LEU A 183 7.67 21.58 2.02
CA LEU A 183 6.46 22.22 2.52
C LEU A 183 5.99 21.59 3.83
N ILE A 184 6.03 20.25 3.93
CA ILE A 184 5.68 19.52 5.14
C ILE A 184 6.65 19.88 6.28
N ILE A 185 7.98 19.85 6.06
CA ILE A 185 8.93 20.22 7.12
C ILE A 185 8.69 21.65 7.59
N ALA A 186 8.61 22.62 6.66
CA ALA A 186 8.45 24.02 7.01
C ALA A 186 7.17 24.26 7.84
N SER A 187 6.05 23.65 7.43
CA SER A 187 4.77 23.76 8.14
C SER A 187 4.78 23.06 9.51
N MET A 188 5.37 21.86 9.62
CA MET A 188 5.46 21.13 10.88
C MET A 188 6.39 21.80 11.88
N VAL A 189 7.52 22.36 11.44
CA VAL A 189 8.43 23.14 12.29
C VAL A 189 7.76 24.43 12.76
N ALA A 190 7.10 25.16 11.85
CA ALA A 190 6.33 26.34 12.23
C ALA A 190 5.25 26.00 13.27
N PHE A 191 4.50 24.91 13.07
CA PHE A 191 3.52 24.43 14.04
C PHE A 191 4.14 24.10 15.40
N ALA A 192 5.22 23.33 15.43
CA ALA A 192 5.89 22.91 16.66
C ALA A 192 6.40 24.10 17.49
N VAL A 193 6.79 25.21 16.84
CA VAL A 193 7.13 26.45 17.53
C VAL A 193 5.86 27.17 17.99
N SER A 194 4.93 27.43 17.07
CA SER A 194 3.73 28.25 17.31
C SER A 194 2.82 27.69 18.40
N ILE A 195 2.68 26.37 18.55
CA ILE A 195 1.79 25.75 19.54
C ILE A 195 2.15 26.10 21.00
N ASN A 196 3.39 26.52 21.26
CA ASN A 196 3.83 26.95 22.59
C ASN A 196 3.50 28.42 22.91
N PHE A 197 3.11 29.20 21.91
CA PHE A 197 2.89 30.65 22.03
C PHE A 197 1.51 31.10 21.57
N LEU A 198 0.83 30.30 20.73
CA LEU A 198 -0.43 30.61 20.10
C LEU A 198 -1.44 29.51 20.38
N GLU A 199 -2.70 29.91 20.58
CA GLU A 199 -3.82 28.97 20.67
C GLU A 199 -4.25 28.56 19.25
N PRO A 200 -4.32 27.26 18.94
CA PRO A 200 -4.77 26.81 17.64
C PRO A 200 -6.30 26.98 17.53
N ILE A 201 -6.80 27.26 16.33
CA ILE A 201 -8.24 27.26 16.06
C ILE A 201 -8.71 25.80 16.01
N ILE A 202 -9.01 25.25 17.19
CA ILE A 202 -9.47 23.88 17.36
C ILE A 202 -10.90 23.86 17.84
N PHE A 203 -11.63 22.82 17.43
CA PHE A 203 -12.93 22.54 18.01
C PHE A 203 -12.69 21.94 19.41
N HIS A 204 -12.88 22.73 20.47
CA HIS A 204 -12.59 22.31 21.85
C HIS A 204 -13.42 21.10 22.34
N HIS A 205 -14.50 20.76 21.63
CA HIS A 205 -15.31 19.56 21.89
C HIS A 205 -14.89 18.35 21.02
N SER A 206 -13.81 18.46 20.26
CA SER A 206 -13.18 17.34 19.55
C SER A 206 -12.32 16.55 20.55
N ASN A 207 -12.33 15.22 20.44
CA ASN A 207 -11.48 14.31 21.22
C ASN A 207 -9.97 14.43 20.90
N GLY A 208 -9.57 15.49 20.18
CA GLY A 208 -8.22 15.79 19.74
C GLY A 208 -7.32 16.19 20.92
N ARG A 209 -6.61 15.18 21.40
CA ARG A 209 -5.65 15.11 22.51
C ARG A 209 -4.69 16.30 22.63
N VAL A 210 -4.27 16.54 23.87
CA VAL A 210 -3.18 17.46 24.26
C VAL A 210 -1.86 16.99 23.65
N PHE A 211 -1.05 17.94 23.17
CA PHE A 211 0.32 17.65 22.71
C PHE A 211 1.15 17.12 23.87
N ASN A 212 1.75 15.93 23.73
CA ASN A 212 2.51 15.29 24.80
C ASN A 212 3.97 15.06 24.37
N ASN A 213 4.88 15.70 25.12
CA ASN A 213 6.33 15.67 24.88
C ASN A 213 6.93 14.26 24.89
N THR A 214 6.34 13.30 25.62
CA THR A 214 6.82 11.91 25.66
C THR A 214 6.78 11.27 24.27
N TYR A 215 5.72 11.50 23.50
CA TYR A 215 5.61 10.98 22.13
C TYR A 215 6.56 11.68 21.18
N LEU A 216 6.88 12.96 21.41
CA LEU A 216 7.85 13.68 20.59
C LEU A 216 9.25 13.07 20.78
N ILE A 217 9.66 12.83 22.02
CA ILE A 217 10.94 12.19 22.34
C ILE A 217 10.98 10.77 21.75
N ALA A 218 9.92 9.98 21.95
CA ALA A 218 9.84 8.64 21.39
C ALA A 218 9.88 8.68 19.84
N ASN A 219 9.26 9.67 19.19
CA ASN A 219 9.32 9.83 17.75
C ASN A 219 10.73 10.16 17.24
N LEU A 220 11.56 10.89 18.02
CA LEU A 220 12.97 11.12 17.67
C LEU A 220 13.78 9.81 17.62
N PHE A 221 13.51 8.86 18.51
CA PHE A 221 14.11 7.52 18.46
C PHE A 221 13.47 6.61 17.41
N PHE A 222 12.19 6.83 17.09
CA PHE A 222 11.48 6.08 16.07
C PHE A 222 12.06 6.32 14.67
N ILE A 223 12.44 7.56 14.35
CA ILE A 223 13.01 7.93 13.03
C ILE A 223 14.22 7.07 12.64
N PRO A 224 15.31 6.96 13.43
CA PRO A 224 16.43 6.10 13.09
C PRO A 224 16.03 4.61 13.11
N PHE A 225 15.12 4.20 14.00
CA PHE A 225 14.63 2.83 14.08
C PHE A 225 13.92 2.40 12.78
N ILE A 226 12.90 3.14 12.34
CA ILE A 226 12.18 2.81 11.10
C ILE A 226 13.07 2.97 9.87
N THR A 227 14.01 3.92 9.86
CA THR A 227 15.01 4.06 8.79
C THR A 227 15.86 2.80 8.67
N ALA A 228 16.33 2.25 9.79
CA ALA A 228 17.07 0.99 9.79
C ALA A 228 16.26 -0.18 9.24
N PHE A 229 14.95 -0.26 9.56
CA PHE A 229 14.07 -1.28 8.99
C PHE A 229 13.76 -1.08 7.51
N ILE A 230 13.69 0.15 7.01
CA ILE A 230 13.60 0.42 5.57
C ILE A 230 14.86 -0.07 4.88
N PHE A 231 16.04 0.18 5.43
CA PHE A 231 17.29 -0.35 4.90
C PHE A 231 17.31 -1.88 4.93
N PHE A 232 16.88 -2.50 6.03
CA PHE A 232 16.76 -3.95 6.15
C PHE A 232 15.82 -4.52 5.07
N TYR A 233 14.63 -3.93 4.90
CA TYR A 233 13.66 -4.33 3.87
C TYR A 233 14.26 -4.22 2.46
N LEU A 234 14.85 -3.08 2.12
CA LEU A 234 15.44 -2.86 0.80
C LEU A 234 16.63 -3.80 0.54
N PHE A 235 17.48 -4.02 1.54
CA PHE A 235 18.60 -4.94 1.46
C PHE A 235 18.13 -6.38 1.27
N LEU A 236 17.20 -6.85 2.10
CA LEU A 236 16.68 -8.22 2.03
C LEU A 236 15.95 -8.45 0.72
N LYS A 237 15.11 -7.50 0.29
CA LYS A 237 14.46 -7.53 -1.02
C LYS A 237 15.49 -7.61 -2.15
N LYS A 238 16.51 -6.74 -2.16
CA LYS A 238 17.58 -6.77 -3.17
C LYS A 238 18.31 -8.11 -3.20
N ARG A 239 18.66 -8.67 -2.04
CA ARG A 239 19.32 -9.98 -1.92
C ARG A 239 18.45 -11.09 -2.46
N LEU A 240 17.20 -11.18 -2.01
CA LEU A 240 16.23 -12.16 -2.51
C LEU A 240 16.06 -12.07 -4.03
N LEU A 241 15.93 -10.85 -4.56
CA LEU A 241 15.83 -10.64 -6.00
C LEU A 241 17.10 -11.12 -6.74
N HIS A 242 18.27 -10.80 -6.21
CA HIS A 242 19.54 -11.21 -6.79
C HIS A 242 19.73 -12.75 -6.80
N PHE A 243 19.40 -13.42 -5.69
CA PHE A 243 19.43 -14.88 -5.59
C PHE A 243 18.51 -15.53 -6.64
N ILE A 244 17.30 -15.01 -6.79
CA ILE A 244 16.32 -15.52 -7.75
C ILE A 244 16.79 -15.31 -9.20
N ASP A 245 17.37 -14.15 -9.51
CA ASP A 245 17.78 -13.78 -10.87
C ASP A 245 19.09 -14.47 -11.33
N LEU A 246 20.06 -14.70 -10.44
CA LEU A 246 21.39 -15.23 -10.81
C LEU A 246 21.54 -16.74 -10.68
N GLU A 247 20.93 -17.38 -9.67
CA GLU A 247 21.25 -18.78 -9.35
C GLU A 247 20.34 -19.78 -10.07
N ILE A 248 19.10 -19.40 -10.41
CA ILE A 248 18.10 -20.38 -10.82
C ILE A 248 17.69 -20.26 -12.31
N PHE A 249 17.70 -19.06 -12.92
CA PHE A 249 16.89 -18.85 -14.14
C PHE A 249 17.52 -18.19 -15.37
N LYS A 250 18.84 -17.96 -15.43
CA LYS A 250 19.48 -17.56 -16.71
C LYS A 250 19.25 -18.58 -17.84
N ASN A 251 19.05 -19.87 -17.51
CA ASN A 251 18.96 -20.96 -18.48
C ASN A 251 17.54 -21.51 -18.76
N PHE A 252 16.51 -21.10 -18.02
CA PHE A 252 15.16 -21.70 -18.09
C PHE A 252 14.04 -20.71 -18.48
N SER A 253 14.32 -19.83 -19.46
CA SER A 253 13.40 -18.77 -19.91
C SER A 253 11.96 -19.26 -20.21
N ARG A 254 11.80 -20.44 -20.85
CA ARG A 254 10.49 -20.97 -21.27
C ARG A 254 9.64 -21.50 -20.11
N TRP A 255 10.25 -22.04 -19.06
CA TRP A 255 9.55 -22.63 -17.90
C TRP A 255 9.48 -21.70 -16.68
N ARG A 256 10.16 -20.55 -16.76
CA ARG A 256 10.27 -19.53 -15.72
C ARG A 256 8.95 -19.24 -15.01
N ASN A 257 7.87 -18.98 -15.74
CA ASN A 257 6.58 -18.63 -15.14
C ASN A 257 5.93 -19.80 -14.37
N HIS A 258 6.09 -21.04 -14.84
CA HIS A 258 5.57 -22.22 -14.16
C HIS A 258 6.34 -22.52 -12.88
N ILE A 259 7.66 -22.37 -12.92
CA ILE A 259 8.49 -22.62 -11.75
C ILE A 259 8.27 -21.52 -10.70
N PHE A 260 8.10 -20.26 -11.12
CA PHE A 260 7.72 -19.19 -10.19
C PHE A 260 6.31 -19.32 -9.65
N ALA A 261 5.37 -19.88 -10.40
CA ALA A 261 4.06 -20.23 -9.87
C ALA A 261 4.19 -21.27 -8.74
N PHE A 262 5.02 -22.31 -8.94
CA PHE A 262 5.27 -23.34 -7.94
C PHE A 262 6.00 -22.82 -6.70
N ILE A 263 7.08 -22.06 -6.88
CA ILE A 263 7.81 -21.42 -5.78
C ILE A 263 6.89 -20.44 -5.04
N GLY A 264 6.15 -19.61 -5.78
CA GLY A 264 5.19 -18.66 -5.25
C GLY A 264 4.14 -19.34 -4.38
N GLY A 265 3.44 -20.31 -4.93
CA GLY A 265 2.43 -21.06 -4.19
C GLY A 265 3.02 -21.83 -3.00
N SER A 266 4.23 -22.37 -3.12
CA SER A 266 4.90 -23.08 -2.02
C SER A 266 5.26 -22.13 -0.88
N VAL A 267 5.82 -20.95 -1.17
CA VAL A 267 6.17 -19.98 -0.14
C VAL A 267 4.92 -19.42 0.51
N ILE A 268 3.89 -19.05 -0.27
CA ILE A 268 2.63 -18.54 0.28
C ILE A 268 1.93 -19.62 1.11
N GLY A 269 1.87 -20.87 0.64
CA GLY A 269 1.33 -22.00 1.41
C GLY A 269 2.08 -22.22 2.72
N THR A 270 3.40 -22.08 2.72
CA THR A 270 4.23 -22.15 3.95
C THR A 270 3.93 -20.99 4.90
N ILE A 271 3.76 -19.77 4.40
CA ILE A 271 3.38 -18.61 5.21
C ILE A 271 1.99 -18.85 5.85
N LEU A 272 1.02 -19.33 5.06
CA LEU A 272 -0.33 -19.65 5.54
C LEU A 272 -0.32 -20.73 6.63
N LEU A 273 0.54 -21.75 6.52
CA LEU A 273 0.71 -22.79 7.54
C LEU A 273 1.36 -22.29 8.82
N ILE A 274 2.37 -21.41 8.70
CA ILE A 274 3.07 -20.86 9.87
C ILE A 274 2.14 -19.89 10.61
N LYS A 275 1.65 -18.87 9.90
CA LYS A 275 0.77 -17.81 10.41
C LYS A 275 -0.09 -17.22 9.28
N PRO A 276 -1.39 -17.55 9.21
CA PRO A 276 -2.32 -16.95 8.25
C PRO A 276 -2.34 -15.42 8.27
N GLU A 277 -2.12 -14.83 9.45
CA GLU A 277 -2.09 -13.38 9.65
C GLU A 277 -1.00 -12.74 8.80
N ALA A 278 0.14 -13.41 8.62
CA ALA A 278 1.26 -12.90 7.83
C ALA A 278 0.98 -12.87 6.32
N ALA A 279 -0.05 -13.54 5.82
CA ALA A 279 -0.41 -13.56 4.41
C ALA A 279 -1.31 -12.38 4.00
N PHE A 280 -1.86 -12.43 2.79
CA PHE A 280 -2.83 -11.45 2.26
C PHE A 280 -2.31 -10.00 2.22
N SER A 281 -3.20 -9.04 1.96
CA SER A 281 -2.85 -7.62 1.80
C SER A 281 -2.24 -6.99 3.05
N GLY A 282 -2.56 -7.52 4.24
CA GLY A 282 -2.14 -6.97 5.53
C GLY A 282 -3.09 -5.92 6.11
N LYS A 283 -4.23 -5.66 5.44
CA LYS A 283 -5.29 -4.75 5.94
C LYS A 283 -5.77 -5.16 7.33
N LEU A 284 -6.03 -6.46 7.54
CA LEU A 284 -6.46 -6.99 8.84
C LEU A 284 -5.43 -6.75 9.94
N ILE A 285 -4.14 -7.04 9.69
CA ILE A 285 -3.05 -6.76 10.64
C ILE A 285 -3.03 -5.28 11.00
N VAL A 286 -3.07 -4.38 10.01
CA VAL A 286 -3.05 -2.93 10.27
C VAL A 286 -4.23 -2.53 11.14
N MET A 287 -5.44 -3.02 10.83
CA MET A 287 -6.63 -2.73 11.61
C MET A 287 -6.52 -3.25 13.05
N THR A 288 -6.03 -4.47 13.25
CA THR A 288 -5.81 -5.05 14.58
C THR A 288 -4.78 -4.24 15.37
N LEU A 289 -3.61 -3.93 14.77
CA LEU A 289 -2.54 -3.20 15.48
C LEU A 289 -2.93 -1.77 15.88
N ILE A 290 -3.81 -1.11 15.12
CA ILE A 290 -4.22 0.28 15.38
C ILE A 290 -5.44 0.36 16.30
N ASN A 291 -6.32 -0.65 16.31
CA ASN A 291 -7.59 -0.59 17.06
C ASN A 291 -7.64 -1.50 18.29
N GLU A 292 -6.81 -2.55 18.37
CA GLU A 292 -6.84 -3.50 19.48
C GLU A 292 -5.74 -3.20 20.50
N GLU A 293 -6.11 -3.10 21.78
CA GLU A 293 -5.18 -2.88 22.91
C GLU A 293 -4.57 -4.19 23.44
N HIS A 294 -4.32 -5.16 22.56
CA HIS A 294 -3.72 -6.44 22.95
C HIS A 294 -2.22 -6.43 22.74
N HIS A 295 -1.46 -6.56 23.83
CA HIS A 295 -0.01 -6.75 23.74
C HIS A 295 0.33 -7.98 22.92
N LEU A 296 1.14 -7.76 21.87
CA LEU A 296 1.64 -8.82 21.02
C LEU A 296 3.09 -9.13 21.38
N SER A 297 3.43 -10.42 21.42
CA SER A 297 4.82 -10.83 21.64
C SER A 297 5.75 -10.23 20.57
N ILE A 298 6.87 -9.64 21.00
CA ILE A 298 7.88 -9.08 20.10
C ILE A 298 8.39 -10.14 19.10
N PHE A 299 8.53 -11.39 19.53
CA PHE A 299 8.92 -12.50 18.66
C PHE A 299 7.89 -12.73 17.56
N PHE A 300 6.60 -12.69 17.91
CA PHE A 300 5.50 -12.83 16.95
C PHE A 300 5.55 -11.70 15.91
N ILE A 301 5.71 -10.45 16.34
CA ILE A 301 5.77 -9.29 15.44
C ILE A 301 6.93 -9.42 14.44
N PHE A 302 8.15 -9.71 14.92
CA PHE A 302 9.31 -9.87 14.05
C PHE A 302 9.19 -11.06 13.10
N SER A 303 8.57 -12.16 13.54
CA SER A 303 8.29 -13.30 12.67
C SER A 303 7.37 -12.90 11.51
N ILE A 304 6.31 -12.13 11.78
CA ILE A 304 5.39 -11.65 10.75
C ILE A 304 6.10 -10.66 9.81
N ILE A 305 6.91 -9.73 10.33
CA ILE A 305 7.69 -8.80 9.49
C ILE A 305 8.52 -9.60 8.49
N LEU A 306 9.28 -10.60 8.94
CA LEU A 306 10.13 -11.40 8.07
C LEU A 306 9.32 -12.16 7.01
N LEU A 307 8.25 -12.85 7.42
CA LEU A 307 7.35 -13.56 6.51
C LEU A 307 6.73 -12.62 5.48
N ARG A 308 6.38 -11.39 5.87
CA ARG A 308 5.80 -10.40 4.95
C ARG A 308 6.81 -9.87 3.95
N ILE A 309 8.05 -9.61 4.36
CA ILE A 309 9.11 -9.18 3.42
C ILE A 309 9.39 -10.28 2.39
N ILE A 310 9.45 -11.54 2.83
CA ILE A 310 9.64 -12.69 1.94
C ILE A 310 8.42 -12.85 1.02
N GLY A 311 7.22 -12.90 1.60
CA GLY A 311 5.96 -13.12 0.89
C GLY A 311 5.67 -12.03 -0.14
N THR A 312 5.91 -10.75 0.17
CA THR A 312 5.74 -9.64 -0.79
C THR A 312 6.72 -9.74 -1.95
N THR A 313 7.99 -10.07 -1.67
CA THR A 313 9.02 -10.25 -2.70
C THR A 313 8.69 -11.42 -3.63
N ILE A 314 8.30 -12.57 -3.07
CA ILE A 314 7.88 -13.74 -3.84
C ILE A 314 6.59 -13.48 -4.61
N SER A 315 5.64 -12.74 -4.04
CA SER A 315 4.40 -12.36 -4.75
C SER A 315 4.68 -11.57 -6.01
N ILE A 316 5.59 -10.58 -5.94
CA ILE A 316 6.05 -9.80 -7.10
C ILE A 316 6.69 -10.72 -8.16
N TYR A 317 7.49 -11.69 -7.74
CA TYR A 317 8.18 -12.63 -8.63
C TYR A 317 7.24 -13.63 -9.31
N ALA A 318 6.25 -14.13 -8.57
CA ALA A 318 5.26 -15.06 -9.06
C ALA A 318 4.24 -14.40 -10.01
N ASN A 319 4.38 -13.08 -10.22
CA ASN A 319 3.49 -12.22 -11.00
C ASN A 319 2.10 -12.06 -10.39
N ALA A 320 2.00 -12.08 -9.06
CA ALA A 320 0.77 -11.71 -8.37
C ALA A 320 0.40 -10.27 -8.74
N VAL A 321 -0.86 -10.05 -9.08
CA VAL A 321 -1.33 -8.77 -9.64
C VAL A 321 -2.01 -7.95 -8.56
N GLY A 322 -1.45 -6.79 -8.21
CA GLY A 322 -2.03 -5.90 -7.21
C GLY A 322 -1.18 -4.66 -6.97
N GLY A 323 -1.43 -3.95 -5.87
CA GLY A 323 -0.60 -2.86 -5.36
C GLY A 323 0.44 -3.32 -4.33
N LEU A 324 1.30 -2.41 -3.90
CA LEU A 324 2.23 -2.65 -2.79
C LEU A 324 1.93 -1.78 -1.57
N PHE A 325 0.89 -0.93 -1.64
CA PHE A 325 0.64 0.07 -0.62
C PHE A 325 0.24 -0.57 0.71
N LEU A 326 -0.80 -1.42 0.76
CA LEU A 326 -1.20 -2.16 1.97
C LEU A 326 -0.11 -3.10 2.51
N PRO A 327 0.60 -3.90 1.68
CA PRO A 327 1.69 -4.72 2.19
C PRO A 327 2.81 -3.90 2.85
N LEU A 328 3.19 -2.76 2.27
CA LEU A 328 4.17 -1.87 2.90
C LEU A 328 3.62 -1.22 4.18
N MET A 329 2.37 -0.77 4.13
CA MET A 329 1.66 -0.20 5.29
C MET A 329 1.65 -1.19 6.46
N SER A 330 1.35 -2.47 6.20
CA SER A 330 1.34 -3.50 7.25
C SER A 330 2.72 -3.81 7.83
N ILE A 331 3.79 -3.83 7.02
CA ILE A 331 5.16 -4.00 7.51
C ILE A 331 5.54 -2.80 8.39
N GLY A 332 5.21 -1.59 7.94
CA GLY A 332 5.38 -0.36 8.72
C GLY A 332 4.64 -0.38 10.05
N ALA A 333 3.39 -0.83 10.05
CA ALA A 333 2.57 -0.95 11.26
C ALA A 333 3.20 -1.89 12.27
N LEU A 334 3.68 -3.05 11.83
CA LEU A 334 4.37 -4.03 12.69
C LEU A 334 5.68 -3.46 13.26
N ILE A 335 6.47 -2.76 12.45
CA ILE A 335 7.71 -2.10 12.92
C ILE A 335 7.40 -1.03 13.97
N GLY A 336 6.39 -0.21 13.71
CA GLY A 336 5.90 0.82 14.63
C GLY A 336 5.41 0.23 15.95
N TYR A 337 4.58 -0.80 15.88
CA TYR A 337 4.07 -1.49 17.05
C TYR A 337 5.22 -2.12 17.87
N ALA A 338 6.17 -2.80 17.20
CA ALA A 338 7.34 -3.40 17.86
C ALA A 338 8.21 -2.35 18.58
N PHE A 339 8.39 -1.17 17.97
CA PHE A 339 9.13 -0.07 18.60
C PHE A 339 8.50 0.35 19.93
N ALA A 340 7.19 0.57 19.94
CA ALA A 340 6.49 1.00 21.14
C ALA A 340 6.38 -0.11 22.19
N GLU A 341 6.25 -1.37 21.78
CA GLU A 341 6.38 -2.51 22.71
C GLU A 341 7.76 -2.51 23.39
N LEU A 342 8.84 -2.32 22.64
CA LEU A 342 10.20 -2.23 23.22
C LEU A 342 10.34 -1.06 24.20
N PHE A 343 9.72 0.09 23.89
CA PHE A 343 9.72 1.26 24.78
C PHE A 343 8.88 1.05 26.04
N THR A 344 7.74 0.37 25.92
CA THR A 344 6.89 -0.01 27.05
C THR A 344 7.66 -0.93 28.00
N HIS A 345 8.41 -1.91 27.47
CA HIS A 345 9.30 -2.77 28.27
C HIS A 345 10.45 -1.99 28.93
N ALA A 346 10.85 -0.84 28.37
CA ALA A 346 11.83 0.08 28.94
C ALA A 346 11.21 1.10 29.92
N TYR A 347 9.95 0.91 30.35
CA TYR A 347 9.20 1.79 31.24
C TYR A 347 8.94 3.20 30.70
N ILE A 348 8.95 3.38 29.38
CA ILE A 348 8.54 4.62 28.72
C ILE A 348 7.08 4.44 28.26
N PRO A 349 6.11 5.18 28.81
CA PRO A 349 4.68 4.97 28.52
C PRO A 349 4.33 5.53 27.14
N VAL A 350 4.35 4.66 26.13
CA VAL A 350 3.87 4.95 24.77
C VAL A 350 3.00 3.81 24.28
N GLU A 351 1.85 4.13 23.70
CA GLU A 351 0.93 3.10 23.25
C GLU A 351 1.39 2.49 21.92
N PRO A 352 1.42 1.15 21.81
CA PRO A 352 1.79 0.47 20.58
C PRO A 352 0.98 0.86 19.34
N TYR A 353 -0.33 1.07 19.48
CA TYR A 353 -1.21 1.44 18.37
C TYR A 353 -0.85 2.80 17.75
N TYR A 354 -0.32 3.73 18.56
CA TYR A 354 0.08 5.06 18.11
C TYR A 354 1.26 4.96 17.14
N PHE A 355 2.29 4.20 17.51
CA PHE A 355 3.44 4.00 16.64
C PHE A 355 3.14 3.04 15.49
N ALA A 356 2.19 2.12 15.63
CA ALA A 356 1.70 1.32 14.51
C ALA A 356 1.10 2.21 13.40
N ALA A 357 0.29 3.21 13.74
CA ALA A 357 -0.26 4.14 12.77
C ALA A 357 0.83 4.99 12.08
N ILE A 358 1.77 5.56 12.86
CA ILE A 358 2.89 6.33 12.31
C ILE A 358 3.75 5.44 11.41
N GLY A 359 4.13 4.25 11.88
CA GLY A 359 4.96 3.32 11.13
C GLY A 359 4.30 2.87 9.83
N ALA A 360 3.00 2.61 9.86
CA ALA A 360 2.20 2.26 8.69
C ALA A 360 2.28 3.34 7.60
N ALA A 361 2.03 4.59 7.99
CA ALA A 361 2.06 5.73 7.08
C ALA A 361 3.49 6.04 6.59
N VAL A 362 4.48 6.08 7.48
CA VAL A 362 5.87 6.44 7.16
C VAL A 362 6.50 5.40 6.23
N PHE A 363 6.38 4.11 6.54
CA PHE A 363 7.03 3.05 5.74
C PHE A 363 6.47 3.02 4.32
N MET A 364 5.14 3.09 4.18
CA MET A 364 4.47 3.18 2.88
C MET A 364 4.83 4.49 2.17
N GLY A 365 4.73 5.63 2.85
CA GLY A 365 4.99 6.96 2.31
C GLY A 365 6.40 7.13 1.76
N VAL A 366 7.41 6.65 2.49
CA VAL A 366 8.82 6.72 2.06
C VAL A 366 9.06 5.84 0.82
N LEU A 367 8.61 4.58 0.86
CA LEU A 367 8.88 3.61 -0.20
C LEU A 367 8.07 3.87 -1.48
N MET A 368 6.84 4.40 -1.36
CA MET A 368 6.01 4.80 -2.48
C MET A 368 6.31 6.23 -2.96
N LYS A 369 7.06 7.01 -2.18
CA LYS A 369 7.35 8.44 -2.39
C LYS A 369 6.10 9.30 -2.40
N LEU A 370 5.28 9.09 -1.38
CA LEU A 370 4.00 9.74 -1.16
C LEU A 370 3.92 10.35 0.26
N PRO A 371 4.81 11.28 0.63
CA PRO A 371 4.83 11.86 1.97
C PRO A 371 3.53 12.60 2.34
N LEU A 372 2.91 13.36 1.44
CA LEU A 372 1.63 14.03 1.72
C LEU A 372 0.51 13.01 1.91
N THR A 373 0.45 12.03 1.01
CA THR A 373 -0.55 10.95 1.13
C THR A 373 -0.38 10.20 2.45
N ALA A 374 0.85 9.96 2.90
CA ALA A 374 1.12 9.32 4.18
C ALA A 374 0.60 10.13 5.37
N VAL A 375 0.88 11.44 5.40
CA VAL A 375 0.41 12.33 6.48
C VAL A 375 -1.11 12.38 6.53
N VAL A 376 -1.76 12.52 5.37
CA VAL A 376 -3.22 12.59 5.25
C VAL A 376 -3.86 11.24 5.60
N LEU A 377 -3.27 10.12 5.16
CA LEU A 377 -3.74 8.79 5.53
C LEU A 377 -3.66 8.58 7.03
N ALA A 378 -2.56 8.97 7.67
CA ALA A 378 -2.42 8.87 9.12
C ALA A 378 -3.50 9.71 9.83
N MET A 379 -3.77 10.92 9.33
CA MET A 379 -4.85 11.77 9.84
C MET A 379 -6.23 11.11 9.72
N GLU A 380 -6.63 10.66 8.52
CA GLU A 380 -7.98 10.13 8.30
C GLU A 380 -8.21 8.76 8.94
N THR A 381 -7.16 7.96 9.11
CA THR A 381 -7.30 6.63 9.72
C THR A 381 -7.30 6.66 11.25
N THR A 382 -6.65 7.66 11.86
CA THR A 382 -6.56 7.76 13.34
C THR A 382 -7.42 8.86 13.94
N PHE A 383 -7.76 9.89 13.17
CA PHE A 383 -8.34 11.14 13.65
C PHE A 383 -7.55 11.78 14.82
N ASP A 384 -6.25 11.49 14.92
CA ASP A 384 -5.38 12.00 15.98
C ASP A 384 -4.31 12.93 15.41
N TYR A 385 -4.35 14.19 15.83
CA TYR A 385 -3.43 15.21 15.34
C TYR A 385 -1.97 14.97 15.76
N ASN A 386 -1.74 14.29 16.90
CA ASN A 386 -0.39 13.94 17.34
C ASN A 386 0.28 12.98 16.33
N VAL A 387 -0.50 12.01 15.81
CA VAL A 387 -0.04 11.09 14.77
C VAL A 387 0.32 11.85 13.49
N VAL A 388 -0.45 12.88 13.11
CA VAL A 388 -0.19 13.69 11.91
C VAL A 388 1.16 14.40 11.99
N VAL A 389 1.43 15.09 13.10
CA VAL A 389 2.68 15.84 13.29
C VAL A 389 3.88 14.89 13.30
N ALA A 390 3.77 13.79 14.07
CA ALA A 390 4.83 12.78 14.15
C ALA A 390 5.09 12.13 12.78
N THR A 391 4.03 11.78 12.05
CA THR A 391 4.13 11.21 10.69
C THR A 391 4.76 12.20 9.72
N GLY A 392 4.37 13.48 9.76
CA GLY A 392 4.88 14.51 8.86
C GLY A 392 6.38 14.72 8.99
N ILE A 393 6.87 14.82 10.23
CA ILE A 393 8.32 14.95 10.49
C ILE A 393 9.03 13.65 10.09
N SER A 394 8.50 12.50 10.53
CA SER A 394 9.14 11.20 10.31
C SER A 394 9.21 10.83 8.83
N VAL A 395 8.15 11.01 8.04
CA VAL A 395 8.14 10.62 6.63
C VAL A 395 9.18 11.38 5.82
N VAL A 396 9.39 12.67 6.12
CA VAL A 396 10.37 13.47 5.37
C VAL A 396 11.80 13.17 5.80
N LEU A 397 12.07 13.10 7.11
CA LEU A 397 13.41 12.78 7.62
C LEU A 397 13.84 11.36 7.23
N VAL A 398 12.95 10.38 7.39
CA VAL A 398 13.21 8.99 6.98
C VAL A 398 13.40 8.92 5.47
N SER A 399 12.62 9.65 4.66
CA SER A 399 12.82 9.72 3.21
C SER A 399 14.18 10.32 2.84
N TYR A 400 14.60 11.39 3.52
CA TYR A 400 15.90 12.01 3.32
C TYR A 400 17.03 11.03 3.64
N PHE A 401 17.05 10.45 4.84
CA PHE A 401 18.07 9.49 5.25
C PHE A 401 18.11 8.25 4.36
N SER A 402 16.94 7.74 3.97
CA SER A 402 16.86 6.58 3.08
C SER A 402 17.43 6.88 1.69
N SER A 403 17.25 8.11 1.19
CA SER A 403 17.73 8.54 -0.13
C SER A 403 19.25 8.72 -0.23
N LEU A 404 19.94 8.92 0.91
CA LEU A 404 21.40 9.05 0.93
C LEU A 404 22.11 7.74 0.56
N TYR A 405 21.51 6.59 0.90
CA TYR A 405 22.13 5.27 0.73
C TYR A 405 21.48 4.41 -0.37
N PHE A 406 20.20 4.64 -0.66
CA PHE A 406 19.49 3.92 -1.72
C PHE A 406 18.90 4.91 -2.71
N ASP A 407 19.13 4.66 -4.01
CA ASP A 407 18.35 5.37 -5.03
C ASP A 407 16.97 4.74 -5.16
N ILE A 408 16.05 5.18 -4.29
CA ILE A 408 14.64 4.83 -4.34
C ILE A 408 14.02 5.27 -5.70
N ARG A 409 14.71 6.07 -6.54
CA ARG A 409 14.22 6.47 -7.89
C ARG A 409 14.33 5.36 -8.93
N LYS A 410 15.18 4.35 -8.74
CA LYS A 410 15.18 3.18 -9.65
C LYS A 410 13.89 2.38 -9.40
N LYS A 411 12.87 2.71 -10.22
CA LYS A 411 11.47 2.24 -10.21
C LYS A 411 11.26 0.73 -10.16
N TYR A 412 12.32 -0.06 -10.34
CA TYR A 412 12.34 -1.51 -10.22
C TYR A 412 13.75 -1.95 -9.80
N ILE A 413 13.87 -2.79 -8.76
CA ILE A 413 15.07 -3.61 -8.52
C ILE A 413 15.02 -4.86 -9.44
N THR A 414 14.35 -4.76 -10.60
CA THR A 414 14.34 -5.78 -11.65
C THR A 414 14.35 -5.10 -13.01
N ARG A 415 15.52 -4.64 -13.40
CA ARG A 415 16.41 -5.44 -14.24
C ARG A 415 17.74 -5.42 -13.50
N ALA A 416 18.31 -6.58 -13.18
CA ALA A 416 19.71 -6.65 -12.76
C ALA A 416 20.50 -5.70 -13.65
N ASP A 417 20.97 -4.63 -13.01
CA ASP A 417 21.79 -3.55 -13.54
C ASP A 417 21.61 -3.26 -15.04
N LYS A 418 20.81 -2.23 -15.34
CA LYS A 418 21.24 -1.34 -16.42
C LYS A 418 22.15 -0.27 -15.83
#